data_AF-A0A5Q4ETC1-F1
#
_entry.id   AF-A0A5Q4ETC1-F1
#
_cell.length_a   1.000
_cell.length_b   1.000
_cell.length_c   1.000
_cell.angle_alpha   90.00
_cell.angle_beta   90.00
_cell.angle_gamma   90.00
#
_symmetry.space_group_name_H-M   'P 1'
#
loop_
_entity.id
_entity.type
_entity.pdbx_description
1 polymer ?
#
loop_
_entity_poly.entity_id
_entity_poly.type
_entity_poly.pdbx_seq_one_letter_code
_entity_poly.pdbx_strand_id
1 'polypeptide(L)'
;MSEYAQPAGAPPARTENGLGIAGFICSLLGVVSCGLLSPVGLILSIVAMFREPKGFAIAGLVLGLVGSVWMLMLTLVVASIGFAVIAAVFAAGFSLKPLEAWVDGTQITEAVIQHINQHGDAPDALTELANLSSDTLIDPWGNRYRFEVIDGGARLRLISDGPDGLPDTDDDLELEFPLRR
;
A
#
# COMPACT_ATOMS: atom_id res chain seq x y z
N MET A 1 -29.80 74.67 42.89
CA MET A 1 -28.88 74.09 41.88
C MET A 1 -28.14 72.94 42.54
N SER A 2 -28.66 71.72 42.42
CA SER A 2 -28.01 70.50 42.89
C SER A 2 -27.41 69.79 41.68
N GLU A 3 -26.10 69.86 41.55
CA GLU A 3 -25.34 69.23 40.47
C GLU A 3 -25.23 67.74 40.75
N TYR A 4 -25.79 66.92 39.86
CA TYR A 4 -25.70 65.46 39.94
C TYR A 4 -24.30 65.02 39.48
N ALA A 5 -23.53 64.42 40.38
CA ALA A 5 -22.26 63.76 40.07
C ALA A 5 -22.54 62.41 39.39
N GLN A 6 -21.99 62.22 38.18
CA GLN A 6 -22.10 60.99 37.39
C GLN A 6 -20.84 60.12 37.62
N PRO A 7 -20.96 58.83 38.01
CA PRO A 7 -19.80 58.00 38.31
C PRO A 7 -19.06 57.54 37.04
N ALA A 8 -17.73 57.53 37.13
CA ALA A 8 -16.80 57.17 36.06
C ALA A 8 -17.05 55.76 35.50
N GLY A 9 -17.12 55.67 34.16
CA GLY A 9 -17.37 54.44 33.42
C GLY A 9 -16.26 53.40 33.59
N ALA A 10 -16.67 52.13 33.67
CA ALA A 10 -15.79 50.96 33.72
C ALA A 10 -14.93 50.82 32.44
N PRO A 11 -13.70 50.28 32.54
CA PRO A 11 -12.85 50.02 31.36
C PRO A 11 -13.48 48.95 30.45
N PRO A 12 -13.36 49.07 29.11
CA PRO A 12 -13.97 48.13 28.17
C PRO A 12 -13.34 46.73 28.31
N ALA A 13 -14.19 45.70 28.37
CA ALA A 13 -13.78 44.30 28.46
C ALA A 13 -12.97 43.87 27.24
N ARG A 14 -11.80 43.27 27.48
CA ARG A 14 -10.89 42.76 26.45
C ARG A 14 -11.52 41.50 25.84
N THR A 15 -12.09 41.62 24.64
CA THR A 15 -12.65 40.47 23.92
C THR A 15 -11.51 39.63 23.35
N GLU A 16 -11.28 38.46 23.95
CA GLU A 16 -10.27 37.50 23.50
C GLU A 16 -10.72 36.83 22.19
N ASN A 17 -9.82 36.84 21.21
CA ASN A 17 -10.07 36.44 19.82
C ASN A 17 -10.11 34.91 19.65
N GLY A 18 -11.19 34.26 20.13
CA GLY A 18 -11.41 32.82 19.94
C GLY A 18 -11.49 32.40 18.46
N LEU A 19 -11.83 33.32 17.57
CA LEU A 19 -11.97 33.06 16.14
C LEU A 19 -10.62 32.80 15.45
N GLY A 20 -9.54 33.46 15.90
CA GLY A 20 -8.19 33.24 15.36
C GLY A 20 -7.65 31.86 15.73
N ILE A 21 -7.97 31.40 16.95
CA ILE A 21 -7.61 30.05 17.43
C ILE A 21 -8.40 29.00 16.65
N ALA A 22 -9.68 29.25 16.37
CA ALA A 22 -10.50 28.35 15.55
C ALA A 22 -9.96 28.20 14.12
N GLY A 23 -9.49 29.29 13.49
CA GLY A 23 -8.86 29.26 12.17
C GLY A 23 -7.54 28.46 12.16
N PHE A 24 -6.72 28.60 13.20
CA PHE A 24 -5.48 27.85 13.35
C PHE A 24 -5.72 26.34 13.56
N ILE A 25 -6.65 25.98 14.44
CA ILE A 25 -7.01 24.57 14.70
C ILE A 25 -7.60 23.92 13.44
N CYS A 26 -8.43 24.64 12.69
CA CYS A 26 -9.01 24.15 11.45
C CYS A 26 -7.94 23.90 10.37
N SER A 27 -6.95 24.79 10.25
CA SER A 27 -5.80 24.59 9.34
C SER A 27 -4.95 23.39 9.73
N LEU A 28 -4.73 23.16 11.03
CA LEU A 28 -3.98 22.01 11.53
C LEU A 28 -4.69 20.68 11.21
N LEU A 29 -6.01 20.62 11.39
CA LEU A 29 -6.83 19.45 11.09
C LEU A 29 -6.94 19.17 9.58
N GLY A 30 -6.85 20.20 8.73
CA GLY A 30 -6.81 20.05 7.28
C GLY A 30 -5.53 19.41 6.75
N VAL A 31 -4.39 19.67 7.39
CA VAL A 31 -3.09 19.09 7.01
C VAL A 31 -2.97 17.63 7.45
N VAL A 32 -3.55 17.28 8.60
CA VAL A 32 -3.49 15.91 9.14
C VAL A 32 -4.42 14.93 8.39
N SER A 33 -5.43 15.42 7.66
CA SER A 33 -6.50 14.60 7.06
C SER A 33 -6.33 14.25 5.57
N CYS A 34 -5.13 14.36 5.02
CA CYS A 34 -4.76 13.76 3.72
C CYS A 34 -5.75 14.00 2.56
N GLY A 35 -6.20 15.25 2.38
CA GLY A 35 -6.75 15.73 1.09
C GLY A 35 -8.23 15.49 0.76
N LEU A 36 -9.01 14.72 1.54
CA LEU A 36 -10.41 14.44 1.15
C LEU A 36 -11.44 15.53 1.56
N LEU A 37 -11.11 16.42 2.53
CA LEU A 37 -11.98 17.55 2.96
C LEU A 37 -11.56 18.93 2.41
N SER A 38 -10.58 18.97 1.50
CA SER A 38 -9.98 20.19 0.94
C SER A 38 -10.97 21.27 0.46
N PRO A 39 -12.09 20.96 -0.24
CA PRO A 39 -12.98 22.02 -0.71
C PRO A 39 -13.76 22.71 0.42
N VAL A 40 -14.11 22.00 1.50
CA VAL A 40 -14.86 22.57 2.63
C VAL A 40 -13.95 23.40 3.54
N GLY A 41 -12.70 22.97 3.74
CA GLY A 41 -11.69 23.72 4.49
C GLY A 41 -11.33 25.05 3.83
N LEU A 42 -11.23 25.08 2.49
CA LEU A 42 -10.93 26.29 1.74
C LEU A 42 -12.06 27.34 1.84
N ILE A 43 -13.32 26.91 1.77
CA ILE A 43 -14.50 27.78 1.91
C ILE A 43 -14.55 28.42 3.31
N LEU A 44 -14.26 27.63 4.36
CA LEU A 44 -14.24 28.15 5.74
C LEU A 44 -13.05 29.09 6.00
N SER A 45 -11.90 28.89 5.35
CA SER A 45 -10.75 29.80 5.41
C SER A 45 -11.02 31.16 4.75
N ILE A 46 -11.81 31.24 3.68
CA ILE A 46 -12.17 32.50 3.02
C ILE A 46 -13.11 33.34 3.90
N VAL A 47 -14.06 32.71 4.59
CA VAL A 47 -15.01 33.40 5.49
C VAL A 47 -14.33 33.96 6.75
N ALA A 48 -13.25 33.32 7.21
CA ALA A 48 -12.49 33.76 8.38
C ALA A 48 -11.69 35.05 8.17
N MET A 49 -11.51 35.52 6.93
CA MET A 49 -10.66 36.68 6.60
C MET A 49 -11.29 38.06 6.93
N PHE A 50 -12.54 38.11 7.38
CA PHE A 50 -13.32 39.36 7.39
C PHE A 50 -13.44 40.14 8.73
N ARG A 51 -12.67 39.91 9.81
CA ARG A 51 -12.71 40.79 11.02
C ARG A 51 -11.36 41.03 11.72
N GLU A 52 -11.12 42.30 12.10
CA GLU A 52 -9.94 42.85 12.79
C GLU A 52 -9.74 42.27 14.21
N PRO A 53 -8.50 42.17 14.78
CA PRO A 53 -7.29 42.99 14.54
C PRO A 53 -6.26 42.40 13.56
N LYS A 54 -5.62 43.31 12.81
CA LYS A 54 -4.92 43.03 11.54
C LYS A 54 -3.56 42.31 11.67
N GLY A 55 -2.85 42.45 12.79
CA GLY A 55 -1.47 41.95 12.91
C GLY A 55 -1.34 40.43 12.98
N PHE A 56 -2.22 39.78 13.74
CA PHE A 56 -2.19 38.32 13.90
C PHE A 56 -2.71 37.60 12.65
N ALA A 57 -3.70 38.19 11.96
CA ALA A 57 -4.21 37.69 10.69
C ALA A 57 -3.14 37.76 9.57
N ILE A 58 -2.35 38.84 9.50
CA ILE A 58 -1.26 38.97 8.53
C ILE A 58 -0.15 37.97 8.81
N ALA A 59 0.25 37.78 10.08
CA ALA A 59 1.25 36.78 10.44
C ALA A 59 0.80 35.35 10.09
N GLY A 60 -0.47 35.03 10.34
CA GLY A 60 -1.08 33.75 9.94
C GLY A 60 -1.11 33.55 8.42
N LEU A 61 -1.40 34.60 7.64
CA LEU A 61 -1.38 34.54 6.18
C LEU A 61 0.04 34.32 5.63
N VAL A 62 1.04 35.01 6.18
CA VAL A 62 2.44 34.88 5.75
C VAL A 62 3.00 33.50 6.10
N LEU A 63 2.78 33.03 7.34
CA LEU A 63 3.18 31.68 7.74
C LEU A 63 2.41 30.61 6.95
N GLY A 64 1.13 30.85 6.65
CA GLY A 64 0.33 29.98 5.79
C GLY A 64 0.90 29.89 4.38
N LEU A 65 1.23 31.02 3.74
CA LEU A 65 1.80 31.04 2.39
C LEU A 65 3.15 30.32 2.35
N VAL A 66 4.06 30.65 3.28
CA VAL A 66 5.39 30.03 3.37
C VAL A 66 5.27 28.54 3.67
N GLY A 67 4.40 28.17 4.60
CA GLY A 67 4.11 26.77 4.94
C GLY A 67 3.50 25.99 3.79
N SER A 68 2.57 26.57 3.03
CA SER A 68 1.97 25.94 1.85
C SER A 68 2.99 25.73 0.74
N VAL A 69 3.89 26.68 0.49
CA VAL A 69 4.97 26.52 -0.51
C VAL A 69 5.96 25.44 -0.06
N TRP A 70 6.33 25.42 1.22
CA TRP A 70 7.20 24.39 1.79
C TRP A 70 6.58 23.00 1.73
N MET A 71 5.31 22.86 2.12
CA MET A 71 4.57 21.60 2.05
C MET A 71 4.38 21.13 0.60
N LEU A 72 4.13 22.05 -0.34
CA LEU A 72 4.05 21.71 -1.76
C LEU A 72 5.38 21.16 -2.28
N MET A 73 6.49 21.84 -1.98
CA MET A 73 7.84 21.36 -2.31
C MET A 73 8.12 19.98 -1.72
N LEU A 74 7.81 19.77 -0.44
CA LEU A 74 8.00 18.48 0.23
C LEU A 74 7.18 17.36 -0.44
N THR A 75 5.90 17.61 -0.74
CA THR A 75 5.03 16.63 -1.40
C THR A 75 5.55 16.28 -2.79
N LEU A 76 6.02 17.26 -3.57
CA LEU A 76 6.61 17.00 -4.89
C LEU A 76 7.88 16.16 -4.79
N VAL A 77 8.75 16.44 -3.83
CA VAL A 77 9.97 15.65 -3.59
C VAL A 77 9.62 14.22 -3.20
N VAL A 78 8.75 14.03 -2.20
CA VAL A 78 8.33 12.70 -1.75
C VAL A 78 7.62 11.92 -2.87
N ALA A 79 6.73 12.57 -3.61
CA ALA A 79 6.05 11.96 -4.75
C ALA A 79 7.02 11.54 -5.85
N SER A 80 8.03 12.37 -6.16
CA SER A 80 9.04 12.05 -7.17
C SER A 80 9.90 10.85 -6.77
N ILE A 81 10.30 10.75 -5.49
CA ILE A 81 11.06 9.61 -4.96
C ILE A 81 10.19 8.35 -4.97
N GLY A 82 8.95 8.45 -4.49
CA GLY A 82 8.01 7.33 -4.49
C GLY A 82 7.76 6.79 -5.90
N PHE A 83 7.52 7.67 -6.86
CA PHE A 83 7.37 7.29 -8.26
C PHE A 83 8.64 6.64 -8.82
N ALA A 84 9.82 7.18 -8.54
CA ALA A 84 11.10 6.63 -9.00
C ALA A 84 11.36 5.23 -8.44
N VAL A 85 11.06 4.98 -7.16
CA VAL A 85 11.20 3.66 -6.53
C VAL A 85 10.25 2.65 -7.16
N ILE A 86 8.98 3.01 -7.34
CA ILE A 86 7.99 2.12 -7.98
C ILE A 86 8.44 1.81 -9.42
N ALA A 87 8.80 2.83 -10.20
CA ALA A 87 9.29 2.65 -11.56
C ALA A 87 10.55 1.76 -11.62
N ALA A 88 11.48 1.92 -10.67
CA ALA A 88 12.68 1.09 -10.58
C ALA A 88 12.35 -0.38 -10.28
N VAL A 89 11.40 -0.68 -9.39
CA VAL A 89 10.96 -2.06 -9.10
C VAL A 89 10.34 -2.71 -10.35
N PHE A 90 9.48 -1.98 -11.06
CA PHE A 90 8.91 -2.47 -12.33
C PHE A 90 9.99 -2.66 -13.40
N ALA A 91 10.92 -1.72 -13.55
CA ALA A 91 12.02 -1.81 -14.50
C ALA A 91 13.02 -2.93 -14.16
N ALA A 92 13.19 -3.25 -12.88
CA ALA A 92 14.03 -4.35 -12.41
C ALA A 92 13.40 -5.73 -12.65
N GLY A 93 12.25 -5.82 -13.31
CA GLY A 93 11.67 -7.08 -13.75
C GLY A 93 10.80 -7.77 -12.71
N PHE A 94 10.05 -7.00 -11.91
CA PHE A 94 8.99 -7.57 -11.06
C PHE A 94 8.10 -8.51 -11.88
N SER A 95 8.09 -9.78 -11.52
CA SER A 95 7.38 -10.85 -12.22
C SER A 95 6.41 -11.53 -11.27
N LEU A 96 5.17 -11.72 -11.72
CA LEU A 96 4.14 -12.47 -10.99
C LEU A 96 4.22 -13.98 -11.26
N LYS A 97 5.06 -14.41 -12.19
CA LYS A 97 5.24 -15.81 -12.58
C LYS A 97 5.53 -16.76 -11.41
N PRO A 98 6.37 -16.41 -10.41
CA PRO A 98 6.55 -17.29 -9.26
C PRO A 98 5.23 -17.63 -8.56
N LEU A 99 4.28 -16.68 -8.47
CA LEU A 99 2.95 -16.91 -7.90
C LEU A 99 2.14 -17.91 -8.73
N GLU A 100 2.20 -17.83 -10.06
CA GLU A 100 1.56 -18.80 -10.95
C GLU A 100 2.13 -20.20 -10.72
N ALA A 101 3.45 -20.33 -10.55
CA ALA A 101 4.08 -21.62 -10.26
C ALA A 101 3.62 -22.25 -8.94
N TRP A 102 3.38 -21.43 -7.90
CA TRP A 102 2.74 -21.89 -6.66
C TRP A 102 1.31 -22.41 -6.89
N VAL A 103 0.53 -21.77 -7.76
CA VAL A 103 -0.86 -22.15 -8.06
C VAL A 103 -0.94 -23.42 -8.91
N ASP A 104 -0.02 -23.62 -9.85
CA ASP A 104 0.07 -24.87 -10.59
C ASP A 104 0.50 -26.01 -9.67
N GLY A 105 1.45 -25.75 -8.78
CA GLY A 105 1.95 -26.75 -7.85
C GLY A 105 0.89 -27.30 -6.89
N THR A 106 -0.09 -26.49 -6.46
CA THR A 106 -1.21 -27.00 -5.66
C THR A 106 -2.11 -27.93 -6.46
N GLN A 107 -2.41 -27.60 -7.73
CA GLN A 107 -3.23 -28.45 -8.61
C GLN A 107 -2.51 -29.76 -8.95
N ILE A 108 -1.21 -29.69 -9.24
CA ILE A 108 -0.39 -30.89 -9.48
C ILE A 108 -0.39 -31.79 -8.25
N THR A 109 -0.19 -31.21 -7.06
CA THR A 109 -0.22 -31.98 -5.80
C THR A 109 -1.56 -32.66 -5.58
N GLU A 110 -2.67 -31.96 -5.83
CA GLU A 110 -4.01 -32.55 -5.70
C GLU A 110 -4.20 -33.73 -6.65
N ALA A 111 -3.78 -33.60 -7.90
CA ALA A 111 -3.84 -34.68 -8.88
C ALA A 111 -2.95 -35.87 -8.49
N VAL A 112 -1.75 -35.62 -7.93
CA VAL A 112 -0.87 -36.66 -7.39
C VAL A 112 -1.53 -37.38 -6.21
N ILE A 113 -2.11 -36.66 -5.25
CA ILE A 113 -2.85 -37.24 -4.12
C ILE A 113 -4.01 -38.10 -4.63
N GLN A 114 -4.76 -37.62 -5.62
CA GLN A 114 -5.86 -38.37 -6.22
C GLN A 114 -5.36 -39.66 -6.89
N HIS A 115 -4.24 -39.60 -7.60
CA HIS A 115 -3.64 -40.77 -8.24
C HIS A 115 -3.21 -41.81 -7.20
N ILE A 116 -2.53 -41.38 -6.12
CA ILE A 116 -2.13 -42.23 -4.99
C ILE A 116 -3.35 -42.88 -4.35
N ASN A 117 -4.44 -42.14 -4.16
CA ASN A 117 -5.67 -42.68 -3.58
C ASN A 117 -6.35 -43.74 -4.47
N GLN A 118 -6.13 -43.69 -5.78
CA GLN A 118 -6.71 -44.63 -6.75
C GLN A 118 -5.83 -45.86 -6.99
N HIS A 119 -4.51 -45.68 -7.12
CA HIS A 119 -3.58 -46.73 -7.54
C HIS A 119 -2.69 -47.25 -6.39
N GLY A 120 -2.60 -46.51 -5.29
CA GLY A 120 -1.81 -46.87 -4.10
C GLY A 120 -0.39 -46.32 -4.08
N ASP A 121 0.13 -45.88 -5.22
CA ASP A 121 1.50 -45.37 -5.41
C ASP A 121 1.49 -44.01 -6.13
N ALA A 122 2.62 -43.29 -6.05
CA ALA A 122 2.81 -42.04 -6.79
C ALA A 122 2.99 -42.33 -8.29
N PRO A 123 2.57 -41.41 -9.19
CA PRO A 123 2.79 -41.58 -10.61
C PRO A 123 4.29 -41.59 -10.95
N ASP A 124 4.69 -42.30 -12.00
CA ASP A 124 6.08 -42.29 -12.47
C ASP A 124 6.40 -41.01 -13.27
N ALA A 125 5.36 -40.39 -13.86
CA ALA A 125 5.45 -39.14 -14.59
C ALA A 125 4.17 -38.30 -14.45
N LEU A 126 4.31 -36.97 -14.43
CA LEU A 126 3.15 -36.06 -14.35
C LEU A 126 2.19 -36.20 -15.55
N THR A 127 2.67 -36.73 -16.69
CA THR A 127 1.85 -37.01 -17.87
C THR A 127 0.79 -38.11 -17.63
N GLU A 128 0.95 -38.91 -16.58
CA GLU A 128 -0.02 -39.95 -16.20
C GLU A 128 -1.25 -39.36 -15.48
N LEU A 129 -1.16 -38.09 -15.05
CA LEU A 129 -2.23 -37.36 -14.40
C LEU A 129 -3.25 -36.88 -15.43
N ALA A 130 -4.18 -37.76 -15.80
CA ALA A 130 -5.20 -37.51 -16.84
C ALA A 130 -6.13 -36.30 -16.54
N ASN A 131 -6.17 -35.83 -15.30
CA ASN A 131 -7.04 -34.73 -14.86
C ASN A 131 -6.38 -33.35 -14.98
N LEU A 132 -5.11 -33.27 -15.36
CA LEU A 132 -4.41 -31.99 -15.52
C LEU A 132 -4.40 -31.55 -16.98
N SER A 133 -4.56 -30.24 -17.17
CA SER A 133 -4.35 -29.64 -18.49
C SER A 133 -2.86 -29.70 -18.85
N SER A 134 -2.55 -29.80 -20.15
CA SER A 134 -1.15 -29.78 -20.59
C SER A 134 -0.44 -28.49 -20.21
N ASP A 135 -1.17 -27.38 -20.07
CA ASP A 135 -0.62 -26.08 -19.69
C ASP A 135 -0.21 -26.06 -18.21
N THR A 136 -0.95 -26.75 -17.32
CA THR A 136 -0.61 -26.84 -15.88
C THR A 136 0.68 -27.64 -15.63
N LEU A 137 1.10 -28.45 -16.60
CA LEU A 137 2.36 -29.22 -16.53
C LEU A 137 3.56 -28.41 -17.00
N ILE A 138 3.33 -27.21 -17.54
CA ILE A 138 4.36 -26.29 -18.02
C ILE A 138 4.43 -25.12 -17.05
N ASP A 139 5.63 -24.80 -16.59
CA ASP A 139 5.85 -23.67 -15.72
C ASP A 139 5.67 -22.33 -16.47
N PRO A 140 5.57 -21.20 -15.74
CA PRO A 140 5.37 -19.89 -16.34
C PRO A 140 6.50 -19.43 -17.28
N TRP A 141 7.63 -20.13 -17.29
CA TRP A 141 8.80 -19.86 -18.14
C TRP A 141 8.87 -20.79 -19.36
N GLY A 142 7.98 -21.77 -19.46
CA GLY A 142 7.81 -22.65 -20.62
C GLY A 142 8.45 -24.02 -20.46
N ASN A 143 8.97 -24.35 -19.29
CA ASN A 143 9.63 -25.63 -19.00
C ASN A 143 8.65 -26.60 -18.33
N ARG A 144 8.89 -27.90 -18.42
CA ARG A 144 8.04 -28.86 -17.68
C ARG A 144 8.46 -28.88 -16.22
N TYR A 145 7.48 -28.92 -15.33
CA TYR A 145 7.77 -29.21 -13.92
C TYR A 145 8.41 -30.59 -13.76
N ARG A 146 9.42 -30.65 -12.90
CA ARG A 146 9.99 -31.89 -12.37
C ARG A 146 9.40 -32.13 -10.98
N PHE A 147 9.29 -33.37 -10.54
CA PHE A 147 8.81 -33.67 -9.19
C PHE A 147 9.59 -34.82 -8.57
N GLU A 148 9.65 -34.81 -7.25
CA GLU A 148 10.23 -35.85 -6.43
C GLU A 148 9.37 -36.08 -5.20
N VAL A 149 9.13 -37.34 -4.85
CA VAL A 149 8.47 -37.68 -3.59
C VAL A 149 9.54 -37.86 -2.52
N ILE A 150 9.56 -36.95 -1.55
CA ILE A 150 10.57 -36.89 -0.48
C ILE A 150 9.97 -37.34 0.87
N ASP A 151 10.81 -37.42 1.90
CA ASP A 151 10.44 -37.84 3.26
C ASP A 151 9.72 -39.20 3.35
N GLY A 152 10.14 -40.15 2.52
CA GLY A 152 9.55 -41.50 2.52
C GLY A 152 8.07 -41.52 2.11
N GLY A 153 7.63 -40.55 1.29
CA GLY A 153 6.24 -40.50 0.79
C GLY A 153 5.36 -39.46 1.44
N ALA A 154 5.89 -38.63 2.35
CA ALA A 154 5.08 -37.65 3.10
C ALA A 154 4.96 -36.29 2.41
N ARG A 155 5.89 -35.94 1.52
CA ARG A 155 5.93 -34.65 0.83
C ARG A 155 6.25 -34.82 -0.65
N LEU A 156 5.66 -33.96 -1.48
CA LEU A 156 5.96 -33.81 -2.89
C LEU A 156 6.81 -32.55 -3.05
N ARG A 157 8.00 -32.69 -3.61
CA ARG A 157 8.81 -31.56 -4.09
C ARG A 157 8.53 -31.38 -5.56
N LEU A 158 8.00 -30.23 -5.95
CA LEU A 158 7.82 -29.80 -7.32
C LEU A 158 8.90 -28.77 -7.65
N ILE A 159 9.55 -28.90 -8.80
CA ILE A 159 10.69 -28.09 -9.22
C ILE A 159 10.35 -27.44 -10.56
N SER A 160 10.47 -26.12 -10.63
CA SER A 160 10.48 -25.35 -11.88
C SER A 160 11.90 -24.87 -12.16
N ASP A 161 12.34 -25.03 -13.41
CA ASP A 161 13.70 -24.66 -13.88
C ASP A 161 13.85 -23.13 -14.06
N GLY A 162 12.92 -22.35 -13.52
CA GLY A 162 13.01 -20.90 -13.45
C GLY A 162 13.08 -20.16 -14.80
N PRO A 163 13.39 -18.86 -14.75
CA PRO A 163 13.60 -18.01 -15.92
C PRO A 163 14.66 -18.48 -16.92
N ASP A 164 15.74 -19.12 -16.47
CA ASP A 164 16.82 -19.55 -17.36
C ASP A 164 16.55 -20.91 -18.03
N GLY A 165 15.64 -21.70 -17.46
CA GLY A 165 15.22 -23.00 -17.97
C GLY A 165 16.31 -24.07 -17.89
N LEU A 166 17.34 -23.83 -17.08
CA LEU A 166 18.42 -24.77 -16.86
C LEU A 166 18.19 -25.45 -15.51
N PRO A 167 18.26 -26.79 -15.46
CA PRO A 167 18.10 -27.48 -14.19
C PRO A 167 19.30 -27.26 -13.27
N ASP A 168 19.01 -27.24 -11.97
CA ASP A 168 19.97 -27.22 -10.87
C ASP A 168 20.77 -25.89 -10.79
N THR A 169 20.07 -24.78 -11.04
CA THR A 169 20.59 -23.40 -10.99
C THR A 169 20.00 -22.62 -9.80
N ASP A 170 20.53 -21.41 -9.56
CA ASP A 170 20.12 -20.57 -8.42
C ASP A 170 18.69 -20.01 -8.55
N ASP A 171 18.10 -20.03 -9.75
CA ASP A 171 16.74 -19.53 -10.02
C ASP A 171 15.67 -20.62 -10.01
N ASP A 172 16.05 -21.87 -9.76
CA ASP A 172 15.12 -22.97 -9.57
C ASP A 172 14.16 -22.71 -8.40
N LEU A 173 12.88 -22.96 -8.65
CA LEU A 173 11.84 -22.86 -7.64
C LEU A 173 11.47 -24.24 -7.13
N GLU A 174 11.96 -24.57 -5.93
CA GLU A 174 11.58 -25.77 -5.20
C GLU A 174 10.34 -25.51 -4.32
N LEU A 175 9.24 -26.15 -4.67
CA LEU A 175 7.96 -26.04 -4.00
C LEU A 175 7.65 -27.36 -3.29
N GLU A 176 7.62 -27.34 -1.96
CA GLU A 176 7.30 -28.53 -1.17
C GLU A 176 5.86 -28.51 -0.68
N PHE A 177 5.10 -29.54 -1.07
CA PHE A 177 3.71 -29.71 -0.69
C PHE A 177 3.52 -30.98 0.16
N PRO A 178 2.68 -30.94 1.20
CA PRO A 178 2.41 -32.10 2.01
C PRO A 178 1.50 -33.09 1.26
N LEU A 179 1.92 -34.35 1.15
CA LEU A 179 1.09 -35.47 0.72
C LEU A 179 0.38 -36.04 1.95
N ARG A 180 -0.57 -35.28 2.53
CA ARG A 180 -1.37 -35.80 3.64
C ARG A 180 -2.29 -36.91 3.12
N ARG A 181 -2.17 -38.09 3.72
CA ARG A 181 -3.16 -39.17 3.63
C ARG A 181 -4.40 -38.86 4.45
#